data_AF-A0A1F6AM10-F1
#
_entry.id   AF-A0A1F6AM10-F1
#
_cell.length_a   1.000
_cell.length_b   1.000
_cell.length_c   1.000
_cell.angle_alpha   90.00
_cell.angle_beta   90.00
_cell.angle_gamma   90.00
#
_symmetry.space_group_name_H-M   'P 1'
#
loop_
_entity.id
_entity.type
_entity.pdbx_description
1 polymer ?
#
loop_
_entity_poly.entity_id
_entity_poly.type
_entity_poly.pdbx_seq_one_letter_code
_entity_poly.pdbx_strand_id
1 'polypeptide(L)'
;MNFLMQIFYILFVTAIIINAFYFFFLRKLFNLLKNKYPEKFKELGEPSLWWNNSPRNGMRVLRFISSKDPLFSSDNELFKTRTFAVVFLCLYITIFITLLMLFFLFFFAGYKEFQGG
;
A
#
# COMPACT_ATOMS: atom_id res chain seq x y z
N MET A 1 24.16 -15.36 10.16
CA MET A 1 23.50 -14.46 9.18
C MET A 1 24.08 -13.06 9.38
N ASN A 2 24.59 -12.41 8.33
CA ASN A 2 25.14 -11.04 8.42
C ASN A 2 24.06 -10.09 8.98
N PHE A 3 24.45 -9.16 9.87
CA PHE A 3 23.56 -8.17 10.48
C PHE A 3 22.67 -7.42 9.46
N LEU A 4 23.22 -7.05 8.30
CA LEU A 4 22.45 -6.39 7.23
C LEU A 4 21.37 -7.31 6.62
N MET A 5 21.64 -8.61 6.53
CA MET A 5 20.65 -9.60 6.06
C MET A 5 19.53 -9.79 7.09
N GLN A 6 19.83 -9.70 8.39
CA GLN A 6 18.80 -9.74 9.43
C GLN A 6 17.87 -8.51 9.33
N ILE A 7 18.43 -7.31 9.15
CA ILE A 7 17.65 -6.08 8.92
C ILE A 7 16.75 -6.24 7.69
N PHE A 8 17.32 -6.72 6.58
CA PHE A 8 16.55 -6.94 5.35
C PHE A 8 15.35 -7.87 5.61
N TYR A 9 15.58 -9.00 6.28
CA TYR A 9 14.52 -9.96 6.58
C TYR A 9 13.44 -9.38 7.52
N ILE A 10 13.84 -8.66 8.57
CA ILE A 10 12.89 -7.99 9.49
C ILE A 10 12.04 -6.97 8.74
N LEU A 11 12.65 -6.12 7.90
CA LEU A 11 11.93 -5.15 7.09
C LEU A 11 11.00 -5.82 6.08
N PHE A 12 11.42 -6.93 5.47
CA PHE A 12 10.61 -7.70 4.53
C PHE A 12 9.36 -8.28 5.20
N VAL A 13 9.50 -8.95 6.34
CA VAL A 13 8.36 -9.47 7.12
C VAL A 13 7.45 -8.33 7.59
N THR A 14 8.04 -7.22 8.05
CA THR A 14 7.28 -6.02 8.45
C THR A 14 6.48 -5.44 7.29
N ALA A 15 7.05 -5.38 6.08
CA ALA A 15 6.37 -4.91 4.87
C ALA A 15 5.15 -5.77 4.54
N ILE A 16 5.25 -7.10 4.68
CA ILE A 16 4.13 -8.02 4.47
C ILE A 16 2.99 -7.72 5.47
N ILE A 17 3.32 -7.56 6.75
CA ILE A 17 2.34 -7.27 7.80
C ILE A 17 1.64 -5.93 7.54
N ILE A 18 2.41 -4.87 7.28
CA ILE A 18 1.89 -3.54 6.94
C ILE A 18 0.97 -3.61 5.72
N ASN A 19 1.34 -4.36 4.68
CA ASN A 19 0.54 -4.52 3.46
C ASN A 19 -0.78 -5.27 3.74
N ALA A 20 -0.77 -6.26 4.64
CA ALA A 20 -2.00 -6.92 5.08
C ALA A 20 -2.96 -5.94 5.78
N PHE A 21 -2.44 -5.06 6.63
CA PHE A 21 -3.25 -3.98 7.23
C PHE A 21 -3.78 -3.00 6.19
N TYR A 22 -2.96 -2.60 5.20
CA TYR A 22 -3.41 -1.77 4.08
C TYR A 22 -4.61 -2.41 3.36
N PHE A 23 -4.51 -3.68 2.97
CA PHE A 23 -5.60 -4.39 2.30
C PHE A 23 -6.84 -4.55 3.18
N PHE A 24 -6.67 -4.79 4.49
CA PHE A 24 -7.77 -4.84 5.42
C PHE A 24 -8.56 -3.52 5.45
N PHE A 25 -7.88 -2.38 5.61
CA PHE A 25 -8.54 -1.08 5.62
C PHE A 25 -9.11 -0.70 4.25
N LEU A 26 -8.45 -1.09 3.16
CA LEU A 26 -8.96 -0.87 1.81
C LEU A 26 -10.24 -1.66 1.55
N ARG A 27 -10.31 -2.92 2.00
CA ARG A 27 -11.56 -3.71 1.95
C ARG A 27 -12.66 -3.09 2.78
N LYS A 28 -12.33 -2.62 3.99
CA LYS A 28 -13.29 -1.92 4.85
C LYS A 28 -13.82 -0.65 4.16
N LEU A 29 -12.94 0.12 3.52
CA LEU A 29 -13.31 1.32 2.76
C LEU A 29 -14.28 0.98 1.62
N PHE A 30 -13.98 -0.06 0.83
CA PHE A 30 -14.85 -0.48 -0.27
C PHE A 30 -16.22 -0.95 0.22
N ASN A 31 -16.29 -1.68 1.33
CA ASN A 31 -17.55 -2.08 1.92
C ASN A 31 -18.38 -0.88 2.41
N LEU A 32 -17.73 0.11 3.04
CA LEU A 32 -18.40 1.34 3.47
C LEU A 32 -18.96 2.11 2.28
N LEU A 33 -18.16 2.28 1.22
CA LEU A 33 -18.60 2.93 -0.01
C LEU A 33 -19.77 2.17 -0.66
N LYS A 34 -19.66 0.85 -0.79
CA LYS A 34 -20.72 0.02 -1.39
C LYS A 34 -22.05 0.15 -0.63
N ASN A 35 -22.00 0.19 0.70
CA ASN A 35 -23.21 0.18 1.54
C ASN A 35 -23.81 1.57 1.75
N LYS A 36 -22.98 2.60 1.97
CA LYS A 36 -23.44 3.96 2.31
C LYS A 36 -23.44 4.92 1.12
N TYR A 37 -22.56 4.70 0.13
CA TYR A 37 -22.33 5.61 -0.99
C TYR A 37 -22.26 4.86 -2.32
N PRO A 38 -23.31 4.09 -2.70
CA PRO A 38 -23.28 3.17 -3.84
C PRO A 38 -22.95 3.89 -5.16
N GLU A 39 -23.41 5.13 -5.33
CA GLU A 39 -23.09 5.92 -6.52
C GLU A 39 -21.59 6.25 -6.62
N LYS A 40 -20.94 6.58 -5.49
CA LYS A 40 -19.48 6.77 -5.46
C LYS A 40 -18.74 5.48 -5.71
N PHE A 41 -19.23 4.36 -5.17
CA PHE A 41 -18.64 3.04 -5.39
C PHE A 41 -18.68 2.63 -6.87
N LYS A 42 -19.80 2.90 -7.56
CA LYS A 42 -19.93 2.71 -9.01
C LYS A 42 -19.02 3.65 -9.81
N GLU A 43 -18.91 4.92 -9.44
CA GLU A 43 -18.01 5.90 -10.08
C GLU A 43 -16.54 5.43 -10.07
N LEU A 44 -16.13 4.79 -8.97
CA LEU A 44 -14.80 4.20 -8.83
C LEU A 44 -14.60 2.93 -9.66
N GLY A 45 -15.64 2.44 -10.34
CA GLY A 45 -15.64 1.24 -11.17
C GLY A 45 -15.80 -0.04 -10.36
N GLU A 46 -16.51 0.01 -9.23
CA GLU A 46 -16.76 -1.12 -8.35
C GLU A 46 -15.48 -1.87 -7.93
N PRO A 47 -14.54 -1.16 -7.28
CA PRO A 47 -13.23 -1.71 -6.98
C PRO A 47 -13.33 -2.92 -6.05
N SER A 48 -12.47 -3.91 -6.28
CA SER A 48 -12.32 -5.07 -5.41
C SER A 48 -10.85 -5.48 -5.31
N LEU A 49 -10.48 -6.11 -4.18
CA LEU A 49 -9.09 -6.43 -3.89
C LEU A 49 -8.44 -7.47 -4.82
N TRP A 50 -9.23 -8.30 -5.51
CA TRP A 50 -8.69 -9.43 -6.28
C TRP A 50 -9.30 -9.55 -7.68
N TRP A 51 -10.58 -9.24 -7.82
CA TRP A 51 -11.35 -9.57 -9.02
C TRP A 51 -11.46 -8.43 -10.03
N ASN A 52 -11.28 -7.17 -9.61
CA ASN A 52 -11.49 -5.98 -10.45
C ASN A 52 -10.34 -4.95 -10.33
N ASN A 53 -9.10 -5.46 -10.22
CA ASN A 53 -7.88 -4.66 -10.21
C ASN A 53 -7.35 -4.46 -11.62
N SER A 54 -7.95 -3.53 -12.36
CA SER A 54 -7.21 -2.90 -13.46
C SER A 54 -6.32 -1.78 -12.89
N PRO A 55 -5.14 -1.51 -13.48
CA PRO A 55 -4.33 -0.34 -13.10
C PRO A 55 -5.12 0.97 -13.14
N ARG A 56 -6.10 1.06 -14.06
CA ARG A 56 -7.04 2.19 -14.16
C ARG A 56 -7.92 2.33 -12.91
N ASN A 57 -8.52 1.24 -12.43
CA ASN A 57 -9.36 1.26 -11.23
C ASN A 57 -8.52 1.51 -9.97
N GLY A 58 -7.32 0.91 -9.89
CA GLY A 58 -6.36 1.20 -8.82
C GLY A 58 -6.02 2.69 -8.76
N MET A 59 -5.75 3.32 -9.90
CA MET A 59 -5.46 4.76 -9.96
C MET A 59 -6.66 5.63 -9.54
N ARG A 60 -7.90 5.25 -9.88
CA ARG A 60 -9.11 5.96 -9.43
C ARG A 60 -9.24 5.91 -7.91
N VAL A 61 -9.05 4.73 -7.32
CA VAL A 61 -9.08 4.56 -5.86
C VAL A 61 -7.98 5.38 -5.20
N LEU A 62 -6.75 5.32 -5.71
CA LEU A 62 -5.62 6.12 -5.18
C LEU A 62 -5.90 7.62 -5.23
N ARG A 63 -6.44 8.12 -6.34
CA ARG A 63 -6.85 9.52 -6.48
C ARG A 63 -7.95 9.89 -5.50
N PHE A 64 -8.96 9.02 -5.34
CA PHE A 64 -10.05 9.25 -4.40
C PHE A 64 -9.57 9.27 -2.96
N ILE A 65 -8.81 8.28 -2.51
CA ILE A 65 -8.30 8.29 -1.13
C ILE A 65 -7.32 9.45 -0.89
N SER A 66 -6.66 9.98 -1.92
CA SER A 66 -5.76 11.14 -1.78
C SER A 66 -6.47 12.49 -1.94
N SER A 67 -7.74 12.51 -2.34
CA SER A 67 -8.48 13.75 -2.59
C SER A 67 -9.07 14.34 -1.30
N LYS A 68 -9.56 15.58 -1.41
CA LYS A 68 -10.35 16.26 -0.37
C LYS A 68 -11.86 16.05 -0.60
N ASP A 69 -12.26 14.85 -0.99
CA ASP A 69 -13.67 14.56 -1.30
C ASP A 69 -14.59 14.96 -0.13
N PRO A 70 -15.70 15.69 -0.38
CA PRO A 70 -16.62 16.14 0.68
C PRO A 70 -17.20 15.01 1.54
N LEU A 71 -17.24 13.78 1.02
CA LEU A 71 -17.67 12.60 1.78
C LEU A 71 -16.80 12.36 3.02
N PHE A 72 -15.51 12.70 2.94
CA PHE A 72 -14.59 12.57 4.08
C PHE A 72 -14.85 13.59 5.19
N SER A 73 -15.48 14.73 4.88
CA SER A 73 -15.85 15.71 5.89
C SER A 73 -17.20 15.40 6.55
N SER A 74 -18.03 14.56 5.92
CA SER A 74 -19.38 14.24 6.39
C SER A 74 -19.50 12.88 7.09
N ASP A 75 -18.63 11.91 6.80
CA ASP A 75 -18.59 10.61 7.48
C ASP A 75 -17.23 10.35 8.16
N ASN A 76 -17.23 10.42 9.49
CA ASN A 76 -16.06 10.20 10.33
C ASN A 76 -15.52 8.76 10.24
N GLU A 77 -16.39 7.76 10.04
CA GLU A 77 -15.96 6.37 9.87
C GLU A 77 -15.25 6.18 8.53
N LEU A 78 -15.80 6.77 7.46
CA LEU A 78 -15.20 6.77 6.13
C LEU A 78 -13.85 7.49 6.16
N PHE A 79 -13.78 8.66 6.81
CA PHE A 79 -12.55 9.44 6.97
C PHE A 79 -11.45 8.66 7.71
N LYS A 80 -11.77 8.06 8.85
CA LYS A 80 -10.81 7.25 9.62
C LYS A 80 -10.32 6.06 8.81
N THR A 81 -11.22 5.33 8.17
CA THR A 81 -10.89 4.15 7.36
C THR A 81 -9.99 4.52 6.19
N ARG A 82 -10.32 5.60 5.47
CA ARG A 82 -9.47 6.17 4.41
C ARG A 82 -8.10 6.59 4.96
N THR A 83 -8.06 7.25 6.11
CA THR A 83 -6.81 7.73 6.70
C THR A 83 -5.89 6.58 7.08
N PHE A 84 -6.41 5.52 7.72
CA PHE A 84 -5.62 4.32 7.98
C PHE A 84 -5.11 3.67 6.70
N ALA A 85 -5.96 3.52 5.68
CA ALA A 85 -5.54 2.98 4.39
C ALA A 85 -4.38 3.79 3.77
N VAL A 86 -4.45 5.13 3.79
CA VAL A 86 -3.37 5.99 3.29
C VAL A 86 -2.11 5.87 4.14
N VAL A 87 -2.22 5.85 5.47
CA VAL A 87 -1.06 5.71 6.37
C VAL A 87 -0.33 4.39 6.12
N PHE A 88 -1.04 3.27 6.07
CA PHE A 88 -0.41 1.97 5.81
C PHE A 88 0.18 1.88 4.40
N LEU A 89 -0.43 2.50 3.40
CA LEU A 89 0.15 2.61 2.06
C LEU A 89 1.45 3.40 2.07
N CYS A 90 1.49 4.56 2.74
CA CYS A 90 2.70 5.37 2.86
C CYS A 90 3.82 4.62 3.59
N LEU A 91 3.51 3.97 4.72
CA LEU A 91 4.47 3.14 5.45
C LEU A 91 5.01 2.00 4.60
N TYR A 92 4.14 1.31 3.87
CA TYR A 92 4.55 0.25 2.94
C TYR A 92 5.50 0.79 1.86
N ILE A 93 5.16 1.90 1.20
CA ILE A 93 6.00 2.51 0.16
C ILE A 93 7.37 2.89 0.73
N THR A 94 7.43 3.50 1.92
CA THR A 94 8.70 3.84 2.57
C THR A 94 9.55 2.60 2.82
N ILE A 95 9.00 1.55 3.43
CA ILE A 95 9.73 0.31 3.71
C ILE A 95 10.17 -0.37 2.41
N PHE A 96 9.29 -0.40 1.41
CA PHE A 96 9.58 -0.99 0.11
C PHE A 96 10.75 -0.29 -0.61
N ILE A 97 10.78 1.04 -0.60
CA ILE A 97 11.90 1.82 -1.16
C ILE A 97 13.20 1.50 -0.40
N THR A 98 13.16 1.43 0.93
CA THR A 98 14.33 1.06 1.74
C THR A 98 14.82 -0.36 1.40
N LEU A 99 13.93 -1.34 1.29
CA LEU A 99 14.26 -2.71 0.88
C LEU A 99 14.89 -2.75 -0.52
N LEU A 100 14.35 -1.96 -1.46
CA LEU A 100 14.87 -1.88 -2.82
C LEU A 100 16.29 -1.30 -2.84
N MET A 101 16.56 -0.25 -2.04
CA MET A 101 17.91 0.30 -1.90
C MET A 101 18.90 -0.71 -1.31
N LEU A 102 18.49 -1.44 -0.26
CA LEU A 102 19.33 -2.50 0.34
C LEU A 102 19.62 -3.63 -0.66
N PHE A 103 18.62 -4.02 -1.45
CA PHE A 103 18.79 -5.03 -2.49
C PHE A 103 19.86 -4.61 -3.52
N PHE A 104 19.77 -3.38 -4.03
CA PHE A 104 20.78 -2.87 -4.96
C PHE A 104 22.17 -2.76 -4.31
N LEU A 105 22.25 -2.34 -3.05
CA LEU A 105 23.52 -2.29 -2.31
C LEU A 105 24.18 -3.68 -2.26
N PHE A 106 23.44 -4.73 -1.91
CA PHE A 106 23.96 -6.10 -1.89
C PHE A 106 24.35 -6.59 -3.28
N PHE A 107 23.53 -6.31 -4.30
CA PHE A 107 23.79 -6.72 -5.67
C PHE A 107 25.11 -6.13 -6.19
N PHE A 108 25.32 -4.82 -6.01
CA PHE A 108 26.54 -4.16 -6.47
C PHE A 108 27.77 -4.47 -5.61
N ALA A 109 27.61 -4.66 -4.31
CA ALA A 109 28.71 -5.09 -3.43
C ALA A 109 29.21 -6.49 -3.82
N GLY A 110 28.28 -7.45 -3.99
CA GLY A 110 28.63 -8.80 -4.43
C GLY A 110 29.21 -8.84 -5.85
N TYR A 111 28.72 -7.99 -6.76
CA TYR A 111 29.28 -7.87 -8.11
C TYR A 111 30.75 -7.42 -8.11
N LYS A 112 31.13 -6.50 -7.22
CA LYS A 112 32.51 -6.03 -7.09
C LYS A 112 33.46 -7.12 -6.56
N GLU A 113 33.01 -7.92 -5.59
CA GLU A 113 33.80 -9.04 -5.07
C GLU A 113 34.08 -10.09 -6.14
N PHE A 114 33.13 -10.34 -7.06
CA PHE A 114 33.29 -11.30 -8.15
C PHE A 114 34.27 -10.85 -9.26
N GLN A 115 34.44 -9.54 -9.46
CA GLN A 115 35.35 -8.99 -10.50
C GLN A 115 36.79 -8.79 -10.01
N GLY A 116 37.00 -8.75 -8.69
CA GLY A 116 38.30 -8.48 -8.07
C GLY A 116 39.03 -9.69 -7.49
N GLY A 117 38.44 -10.90 -7.60
CA GLY A 117 39.05 -12.18 -7.25
C GLY A 117 39.31 -13.02 -8.48
#